data_AF-A0A3B1AD79-F1
#
_entry.id   AF-A0A3B1AD79-F1
#
_cell.length_a   1.000
_cell.length_b   1.000
_cell.length_c   1.000
_cell.angle_alpha   90.00
_cell.angle_beta   90.00
_cell.angle_gamma   90.00
#
_symmetry.space_group_name_H-M   'P 1'
#
loop_
_entity.id
_entity.type
_entity.pdbx_description
1 polymer ?
#
loop_
_entity_poly.entity_id
_entity_poly.type
_entity_poly.pdbx_seq_one_letter_code
_entity_poly.pdbx_strand_id
1 'polypeptide(L)'
;MDTKKKPGWVTAVAIIAIVLSGFGVMGGIQEALTPFMLDAQRADYELMIEELNNIAVEVEQSNNVEQNTDIKQIPGPEQQQVVDMFKSFAGLLEKILNMPEWYLNWLVLSGIISILIHGFYLFASIWLMQLKPYAPRYLAIALPLSIAFALVRTTIAVQALDSMALLLMGGTLIAMSVEVVLLLVLITKDKSAFKQFEA
;
A
#
# COMPACT_ATOMS: atom_id res chain seq x y z
N MET A 1 -35.39 -12.06 29.43
CA MET A 1 -33.97 -12.07 29.06
C MET A 1 -33.67 -10.75 28.39
N ASP A 2 -33.06 -9.81 29.09
CA ASP A 2 -32.65 -8.55 28.47
C ASP A 2 -31.53 -8.81 27.47
N THR A 3 -31.86 -8.65 26.18
CA THR A 3 -30.88 -8.71 25.10
C THR A 3 -30.00 -7.46 25.21
N LYS A 4 -28.92 -7.56 25.99
CA LYS A 4 -27.92 -6.49 26.06
C LYS A 4 -27.43 -6.14 24.66
N LYS A 5 -27.78 -4.94 24.21
CA LYS A 5 -27.48 -4.42 22.88
C LYS A 5 -25.97 -4.36 22.68
N LYS A 6 -25.48 -4.87 21.55
CA LYS A 6 -24.05 -4.77 21.19
C LYS A 6 -23.63 -3.30 21.11
N PRO A 7 -22.50 -2.88 21.72
CA PRO A 7 -22.02 -1.51 21.58
C PRO A 7 -21.70 -1.20 20.11
N GLY A 8 -22.21 -0.09 19.58
CA GLY A 8 -22.03 0.25 18.17
C GLY A 8 -20.56 0.39 17.74
N TRP A 9 -19.68 0.82 18.66
CA TRP A 9 -18.25 0.94 18.40
C TRP A 9 -17.59 -0.42 18.11
N VAL A 10 -18.04 -1.51 18.74
CA VAL A 10 -17.50 -2.85 18.51
C VAL A 10 -17.75 -3.27 17.07
N THR A 11 -18.98 -3.06 16.58
CA THR A 11 -19.35 -3.37 15.20
C THR A 11 -18.55 -2.52 14.21
N ALA A 12 -18.43 -1.22 14.46
CA ALA A 12 -17.67 -0.32 13.59
C ALA A 12 -16.19 -0.71 13.51
N VAL A 13 -15.53 -0.91 14.66
CA VAL A 13 -14.12 -1.31 14.73
C VAL A 13 -13.91 -2.66 14.05
N ALA A 14 -14.77 -3.65 14.30
CA ALA A 14 -14.64 -4.97 13.69
C ALA A 14 -14.78 -4.92 12.15
N ILE A 15 -15.74 -4.17 11.62
CA ILE A 15 -15.94 -4.06 10.16
C ILE A 15 -14.72 -3.39 9.51
N ILE A 16 -14.27 -2.26 10.05
CA ILE A 16 -13.11 -1.54 9.49
C ILE A 16 -11.87 -2.44 9.55
N ALA A 17 -11.64 -3.11 10.67
CA ALA A 17 -10.50 -4.01 10.84
C ALA A 17 -10.56 -5.22 9.90
N ILE A 18 -11.74 -5.80 9.65
CA ILE A 18 -11.94 -6.87 8.64
C ILE A 18 -11.56 -6.34 7.25
N VAL A 19 -12.05 -5.17 6.86
CA VAL A 19 -11.75 -4.59 5.54
C VAL A 19 -10.26 -4.32 5.38
N LEU A 20 -9.62 -3.68 6.37
CA LEU A 20 -8.18 -3.41 6.35
C LEU A 20 -7.35 -4.69 6.31
N SER A 21 -7.73 -5.71 7.09
CA SER A 21 -7.05 -6.99 7.06
C SER A 21 -7.18 -7.70 5.71
N GLY A 22 -8.33 -7.58 5.03
CA GLY A 22 -8.51 -8.09 3.68
C GLY A 22 -7.56 -7.42 2.68
N PHE A 23 -7.48 -6.08 2.71
CA PHE A 23 -6.52 -5.35 1.88
C PHE A 23 -5.07 -5.70 2.22
N GLY A 24 -4.73 -5.87 3.50
CA GLY A 24 -3.37 -6.21 3.90
C GLY A 24 -2.95 -7.64 3.51
N VAL A 25 -3.88 -8.61 3.56
CA VAL A 25 -3.63 -9.96 3.01
C VAL A 25 -3.41 -9.88 1.50
N MET A 26 -4.28 -9.17 0.77
CA MET A 26 -4.13 -9.00 -0.68
C MET A 26 -2.81 -8.31 -1.03
N GLY A 27 -2.44 -7.25 -0.31
CA GLY A 27 -1.17 -6.55 -0.46
C GLY A 27 0.03 -7.45 -0.15
N GLY A 28 -0.06 -8.27 0.91
CA GLY A 28 0.98 -9.26 1.23
C GLY A 28 1.15 -10.34 0.15
N ILE A 29 0.06 -10.77 -0.49
CA ILE A 29 0.11 -11.68 -1.64
C ILE A 29 0.77 -10.99 -2.84
N GLN A 30 0.37 -9.76 -3.16
CA GLN A 30 0.97 -9.00 -4.25
C GLN A 30 2.47 -8.79 -4.05
N GLU A 31 2.90 -8.43 -2.83
CA GLU A 31 4.31 -8.32 -2.46
C GLU A 31 5.04 -9.64 -2.65
N ALA A 32 4.46 -10.74 -2.17
CA ALA A 32 5.07 -12.05 -2.27
C ALA A 32 5.22 -12.55 -3.72
N LEU A 33 4.30 -12.14 -4.60
CA LEU A 33 4.30 -12.52 -6.01
C LEU A 33 5.01 -11.49 -6.91
N THR A 34 5.44 -10.35 -6.37
CA THR A 34 6.05 -9.27 -7.16
C THR A 34 7.24 -9.75 -8.01
N PRO A 35 8.22 -10.54 -7.50
CA PRO A 35 9.33 -11.00 -8.32
C PRO A 35 8.86 -11.82 -9.53
N PHE A 36 7.92 -12.75 -9.30
CA PHE A 36 7.34 -13.56 -10.37
C PHE A 36 6.57 -12.71 -11.39
N MET A 37 5.81 -11.71 -10.94
CA MET A 37 5.09 -10.78 -11.82
C MET A 37 6.05 -9.95 -12.67
N LEU A 38 7.14 -9.46 -12.08
CA LEU A 38 8.15 -8.69 -12.80
C LEU A 38 8.85 -9.55 -13.86
N ASP A 39 9.21 -10.78 -13.54
CA ASP A 39 9.83 -11.69 -14.50
C ASP A 39 8.87 -12.04 -15.64
N ALA A 40 7.58 -12.26 -15.33
CA ALA A 40 6.56 -12.59 -16.33
C ALA A 40 6.23 -11.41 -17.26
N GLN A 41 6.31 -10.17 -16.76
CA GLN A 41 5.95 -8.94 -17.48
C GLN A 41 7.16 -8.13 -17.96
N ARG A 42 8.38 -8.62 -17.73
CA ARG A 42 9.63 -7.88 -18.03
C ARG A 42 9.66 -7.37 -19.47
N ALA A 43 9.39 -8.26 -20.43
CA ALA A 43 9.42 -7.91 -21.86
C ALA A 43 8.37 -6.84 -22.21
N ASP A 44 7.16 -6.95 -21.64
CA ASP A 44 6.08 -5.99 -21.86
C ASP A 44 6.43 -4.60 -21.28
N TYR A 45 7.06 -4.56 -20.11
CA TYR A 45 7.52 -3.31 -19.52
C TYR A 45 8.70 -2.69 -20.27
N GLU A 46 9.63 -3.51 -20.77
CA GLU A 46 10.75 -3.03 -21.61
C GLU A 46 10.23 -2.37 -22.89
N LEU A 47 9.27 -3.01 -23.57
CA LEU A 47 8.61 -2.42 -24.76
C LEU A 47 7.86 -1.12 -24.41
N MET A 48 7.15 -1.11 -23.28
CA MET A 48 6.42 0.09 -22.83
C MET A 48 7.38 1.25 -22.52
N ILE A 49 8.52 0.99 -21.89
CA ILE A 49 9.55 2.00 -21.62
C ILE A 49 10.10 2.55 -22.94
N GLU A 50 10.36 1.69 -23.92
CA GLU A 50 10.83 2.10 -25.25
C GLU A 50 9.79 2.98 -25.96
N GLU A 51 8.51 2.59 -25.98
CA GLU A 51 7.43 3.37 -26.57
C GLU A 51 7.29 4.75 -25.91
N LEU A 52 7.33 4.81 -24.57
CA LEU A 52 7.25 6.08 -23.83
C LEU A 52 8.43 7.01 -24.14
N ASN A 53 9.63 6.46 -24.25
CA ASN A 53 10.82 7.22 -24.62
C ASN A 53 10.73 7.72 -26.06
N ASN A 54 10.25 6.89 -26.99
CA ASN A 54 10.05 7.27 -28.39
C ASN A 54 9.02 8.40 -28.51
N ILE A 55 7.87 8.31 -27.83
CA ILE A 55 6.85 9.37 -27.79
C ILE A 55 7.45 10.67 -27.23
N ALA A 56 8.22 10.58 -26.15
CA ALA A 56 8.88 11.75 -25.57
C ALA A 56 9.84 12.44 -26.57
N VAL A 57 10.61 11.66 -27.32
CA VAL A 57 11.53 12.17 -28.35
C VAL A 57 10.78 12.75 -29.56
N GLU A 58 9.72 12.09 -30.03
CA GLU A 58 8.91 12.56 -31.17
C GLU A 58 8.25 13.92 -30.87
N VAL A 59 7.74 14.10 -29.65
CA VAL A 59 7.15 15.37 -29.21
C VAL A 59 8.23 16.47 -29.10
N GLU A 60 9.41 16.16 -28.58
CA GLU A 60 10.53 17.11 -28.53
C GLU A 60 11.03 17.50 -29.93
N GLN A 61 11.09 16.55 -30.87
CA GLN A 61 11.52 16.82 -32.25
C GLN A 61 10.49 17.62 -33.03
N SER A 62 9.19 17.30 -32.89
CA SER A 62 8.11 18.03 -33.56
C SER A 62 8.11 19.52 -33.17
N ASN A 63 8.38 19.81 -31.89
CA ASN A 63 8.51 21.18 -31.39
C ASN A 63 9.73 21.93 -31.97
N ASN A 64 10.83 21.23 -32.24
CA ASN A 64 12.03 21.84 -32.84
C ASN A 64 11.86 22.12 -34.34
N VAL A 65 11.03 21.36 -35.05
CA VAL A 65 10.77 21.54 -36.48
C VAL A 65 9.81 22.70 -36.76
N GLU A 66 8.76 22.90 -35.94
CA GLU A 66 7.86 24.06 -36.06
C GLU A 66 8.54 25.41 -35.73
N GLN A 67 9.63 25.41 -34.95
CA GLN A 67 10.41 26.62 -34.66
C GLN A 67 11.25 27.16 -35.82
N ASN A 68 11.44 26.40 -36.91
CA ASN A 68 12.21 26.85 -38.08
C ASN A 68 11.39 27.65 -39.12
N THR A 69 10.10 27.87 -38.87
CA THR A 69 9.20 28.70 -39.69
C THR A 69 8.95 30.07 -39.04
N ASP A 70 9.95 30.95 -38.95
CA ASP A 70 9.94 32.42 -38.63
C ASP A 70 9.01 32.98 -37.53
N ILE A 71 8.25 32.14 -36.83
CA ILE A 71 7.34 32.46 -35.74
C ILE A 71 7.78 31.55 -34.61
N LYS A 72 8.51 32.10 -33.64
CA LYS A 72 8.87 31.42 -32.39
C LYS A 72 7.60 31.07 -31.62
N GLN A 73 6.96 29.96 -31.96
CA GLN A 73 6.07 29.27 -31.03
C GLN A 73 6.97 28.63 -29.98
N ILE A 74 7.03 29.29 -28.83
CA ILE A 74 7.52 28.68 -27.59
C ILE A 74 6.63 27.44 -27.38
N PRO A 75 7.19 26.22 -27.22
CA PRO A 75 6.37 25.05 -26.92
C PRO A 75 5.48 25.40 -25.73
N GLY A 76 4.18 25.20 -25.91
CA GLY A 76 3.22 25.56 -24.87
C GLY A 76 3.62 24.84 -23.57
N PRO A 77 3.51 25.48 -22.40
CA PRO A 77 3.87 24.87 -21.12
C PRO A 77 3.17 23.50 -20.89
N GLU A 78 2.03 23.28 -21.55
CA GLU A 78 1.27 22.03 -21.52
C GLU A 78 1.97 20.85 -22.22
N GLN A 79 2.69 21.07 -23.32
CA GLN A 79 3.36 19.99 -24.07
C GLN A 79 4.62 19.51 -23.35
N GLN A 80 5.41 20.43 -22.78
CA GLN A 80 6.57 20.06 -21.98
C GLN A 80 6.16 19.25 -20.75
N GLN A 81 5.04 19.60 -20.12
CA GLN A 81 4.50 18.87 -18.98
C GLN A 81 4.16 17.40 -19.33
N VAL A 82 3.65 17.15 -20.54
CA VAL A 82 3.35 15.78 -21.01
C VAL A 82 4.62 14.97 -21.25
N VAL A 83 5.65 15.57 -21.85
CA VAL A 83 6.96 14.91 -22.04
C VAL A 83 7.60 14.57 -20.70
N ASP A 84 7.60 15.50 -19.76
CA ASP A 84 8.16 15.30 -18.42
C ASP A 84 7.41 14.20 -17.66
N MET A 85 6.08 14.11 -17.85
CA MET A 85 5.27 13.04 -17.30
C MET A 85 5.65 11.67 -17.87
N PHE A 86 5.80 11.56 -19.19
CA PHE A 86 6.20 10.28 -19.82
C PHE A 86 7.60 9.85 -19.40
N LYS A 87 8.57 10.78 -19.37
CA LYS A 87 9.93 10.51 -18.88
C LYS A 87 9.93 10.08 -17.41
N SER A 88 9.11 10.72 -16.58
CA SER A 88 8.97 10.36 -15.16
C SER A 88 8.36 8.96 -14.99
N PHE A 89 7.37 8.62 -15.80
CA PHE A 89 6.73 7.30 -15.75
C PHE A 89 7.64 6.19 -16.27
N ALA A 90 8.35 6.42 -17.38
CA ALA A 90 9.35 5.50 -17.91
C ALA A 90 10.48 5.25 -16.88
N GLY A 91 11.00 6.31 -16.26
CA GLY A 91 12.02 6.18 -15.21
C GLY A 91 11.52 5.45 -13.95
N LEU A 92 10.23 5.58 -13.63
CA LEU A 92 9.61 4.80 -12.54
C LEU A 92 9.53 3.31 -12.89
N LEU A 93 9.11 2.96 -14.11
CA LEU A 93 9.06 1.57 -14.56
C LEU A 93 10.46 0.96 -14.62
N GLU A 94 11.44 1.70 -15.13
CA GLU A 94 12.84 1.26 -15.17
C GLU A 94 13.39 0.96 -13.77
N LYS A 95 13.10 1.82 -12.78
CA LYS A 95 13.48 1.57 -11.38
C LYS A 95 12.78 0.34 -10.79
N ILE A 96 11.51 0.11 -11.12
CA ILE A 96 10.76 -1.06 -10.65
C ILE A 96 11.33 -2.35 -11.26
N LEU A 97 11.65 -2.36 -12.56
CA LEU A 97 12.27 -3.50 -13.24
C LEU A 97 13.68 -3.81 -12.73
N ASN A 98 14.42 -2.77 -12.35
CA ASN A 98 15.81 -2.88 -11.89
C ASN A 98 15.93 -2.82 -10.36
N MET A 99 14.92 -3.32 -9.64
CA MET A 99 15.00 -3.46 -8.19
C MET A 99 16.15 -4.40 -7.78
N PRO A 100 16.89 -4.08 -6.71
CA PRO A 100 17.99 -4.92 -6.29
C PRO A 100 17.47 -6.27 -5.77
N GLU A 101 18.19 -7.34 -6.07
CA GLU A 101 17.77 -8.72 -5.78
C GLU A 101 17.50 -8.96 -4.28
N TRP A 102 18.28 -8.35 -3.39
CA TRP A 102 18.05 -8.44 -1.95
C TRP A 102 16.68 -7.88 -1.54
N TYR A 103 16.18 -6.85 -2.26
CA TYR A 103 14.88 -6.25 -1.99
C TYR A 103 13.75 -7.12 -2.54
N LEU A 104 13.94 -7.77 -3.70
CA LEU A 104 12.99 -8.76 -4.21
C LEU A 104 12.79 -9.92 -3.21
N ASN A 105 13.89 -10.44 -2.65
CA ASN A 105 13.83 -11.45 -1.60
C ASN A 105 13.15 -10.92 -0.32
N TRP A 106 13.42 -9.66 0.03
CA TRP A 106 12.74 -9.00 1.13
C TRP A 106 11.23 -8.87 0.90
N LEU A 107 10.78 -8.52 -0.32
CA LEU A 107 9.36 -8.44 -0.67
C LEU A 107 8.63 -9.78 -0.49
N VAL A 108 9.27 -10.89 -0.85
CA VAL A 108 8.72 -12.23 -0.61
C VAL A 108 8.53 -12.48 0.87
N LEU A 109 9.58 -12.26 1.66
CA LEU A 109 9.53 -12.46 3.10
C LEU A 109 8.51 -11.52 3.76
N SER A 110 8.50 -10.25 3.38
CA SER A 110 7.61 -9.25 3.94
C SER A 110 6.15 -9.55 3.58
N GLY A 111 5.90 -10.02 2.36
CA GLY A 111 4.58 -10.44 1.92
C GLY A 111 4.03 -11.59 2.76
N ILE A 112 4.84 -12.62 3.02
CA ILE A 112 4.46 -13.76 3.88
C ILE A 112 4.18 -13.31 5.32
N ILE A 113 5.07 -12.50 5.90
CA ILE A 113 4.88 -11.96 7.26
C ILE A 113 3.62 -11.08 7.31
N SER A 114 3.39 -10.26 6.28
CA SER A 114 2.20 -9.43 6.17
C SER A 114 0.92 -10.28 6.16
N ILE A 115 0.88 -11.36 5.36
CA ILE A 115 -0.25 -12.29 5.32
C ILE A 115 -0.52 -12.89 6.71
N LEU A 116 0.53 -13.28 7.45
CA LEU A 116 0.39 -13.82 8.81
C LEU A 116 -0.16 -12.79 9.79
N ILE A 117 0.40 -11.57 9.79
CA ILE A 117 -0.05 -10.47 10.66
C ILE A 117 -1.50 -10.11 10.36
N HIS A 118 -1.85 -9.92 9.09
CA HIS A 118 -3.20 -9.54 8.69
C HIS A 118 -4.20 -10.69 8.82
N GLY A 119 -3.76 -11.94 8.67
CA GLY A 119 -4.56 -13.12 9.00
C GLY A 119 -4.91 -13.17 10.48
N PHE A 120 -3.95 -12.92 11.37
CA PHE A 120 -4.19 -12.80 12.81
C PHE A 120 -5.10 -11.60 13.14
N TYR A 121 -4.90 -10.47 12.45
CA TYR A 121 -5.73 -9.27 12.60
C TYR A 121 -7.18 -9.52 12.17
N LEU A 122 -7.40 -10.19 11.05
CA LEU A 122 -8.72 -10.61 10.57
C LEU A 122 -9.41 -11.52 11.60
N PHE A 123 -8.67 -12.51 12.10
CA PHE A 123 -9.15 -13.42 13.13
C PHE A 123 -9.57 -12.68 14.40
N ALA A 124 -8.73 -11.78 14.91
CA ALA A 124 -9.03 -10.96 16.09
C ALA A 124 -10.29 -10.09 15.88
N SER A 125 -10.48 -9.56 14.67
CA SER A 125 -11.62 -8.72 14.30
C SER A 125 -12.93 -9.50 14.24
N ILE A 126 -12.91 -10.72 13.69
CA ILE A 126 -14.06 -11.63 13.71
C ILE A 126 -14.42 -12.00 15.16
N TRP A 127 -13.42 -12.30 15.99
CA TRP A 127 -13.64 -12.59 17.40
C TRP A 127 -14.18 -11.39 18.18
N LEU A 128 -13.79 -10.17 17.82
CA LEU A 128 -14.34 -8.95 18.40
C LEU A 128 -15.84 -8.82 18.08
N MET A 129 -16.22 -9.09 16.83
CA MET A 129 -17.61 -9.07 16.38
C MET A 129 -18.49 -10.11 17.09
N GLN A 130 -17.89 -11.24 17.47
CA GLN A 130 -18.51 -12.30 18.27
C GLN A 130 -18.57 -12.01 19.78
N LEU A 131 -18.04 -10.88 20.24
CA LEU A 131 -17.98 -10.49 21.65
C LEU A 131 -17.25 -11.50 22.56
N LYS A 132 -16.22 -12.18 22.04
CA LYS A 132 -15.41 -13.10 22.85
C LYS A 132 -14.56 -12.33 23.87
N PRO A 133 -14.43 -12.82 25.11
CA PRO A 133 -13.83 -12.06 26.23
C PRO A 133 -12.40 -11.60 25.95
N TYR A 134 -11.60 -12.42 25.26
CA TYR A 134 -10.21 -12.11 24.93
C TYR A 134 -10.02 -11.31 23.64
N ALA A 135 -11.07 -11.08 22.84
CA ALA A 135 -10.95 -10.42 21.54
C ALA A 135 -10.33 -9.02 21.59
N PRO A 136 -10.68 -8.13 22.54
CA PRO A 136 -10.06 -6.82 22.63
C PRO A 136 -8.55 -6.89 22.90
N ARG A 137 -8.07 -7.92 23.60
CA ARG A 137 -6.64 -8.11 23.88
C ARG A 137 -5.89 -8.54 22.62
N TYR A 138 -6.43 -9.50 21.86
CA TYR A 138 -5.81 -9.92 20.60
C TYR A 138 -5.74 -8.78 19.59
N LEU A 139 -6.81 -7.99 19.47
CA LEU A 139 -6.83 -6.83 18.58
C LEU A 139 -5.82 -5.75 19.02
N ALA A 140 -5.67 -5.54 20.33
CA ALA A 140 -4.69 -4.61 20.89
C ALA A 140 -3.23 -5.05 20.70
N ILE A 141 -2.98 -6.33 20.39
CA ILE A 141 -1.65 -6.85 20.02
C ILE A 141 -1.46 -6.79 18.50
N ALA A 142 -2.48 -7.18 17.73
CA ALA A 142 -2.43 -7.21 16.27
C ALA A 142 -2.19 -5.81 15.67
N LEU A 143 -2.87 -4.78 16.19
CA LEU A 143 -2.78 -3.41 15.69
C LEU A 143 -1.35 -2.82 15.81
N PRO A 144 -0.72 -2.77 16.99
CA PRO A 144 0.67 -2.31 17.11
C PRO A 144 1.65 -3.14 16.28
N LEU A 145 1.42 -4.46 16.16
CA LEU A 145 2.27 -5.32 15.36
C LEU A 145 2.19 -4.96 13.86
N SER A 146 0.98 -4.72 13.35
CA SER A 146 0.75 -4.25 11.97
C SER A 146 1.43 -2.90 11.72
N ILE A 147 1.23 -1.93 12.61
CA ILE A 147 1.83 -0.59 12.52
C ILE A 147 3.36 -0.67 12.53
N ALA A 148 3.95 -1.41 13.49
CA ALA A 148 5.40 -1.55 13.59
C ALA A 148 5.99 -2.21 12.34
N PHE A 149 5.32 -3.25 11.82
CA PHE A 149 5.75 -3.92 10.61
C PHE A 149 5.65 -3.02 9.38
N ALA A 150 4.57 -2.24 9.25
CA ALA A 150 4.41 -1.25 8.19
C ALA A 150 5.55 -0.22 8.19
N LEU A 151 5.95 0.29 9.36
CA LEU A 151 7.08 1.22 9.50
C LEU A 151 8.41 0.60 9.05
N VAL A 152 8.70 -0.64 9.47
CA VAL A 152 9.90 -1.37 9.04
C VAL A 152 9.88 -1.55 7.52
N ARG A 153 8.75 -1.98 6.97
CA ARG A 153 8.57 -2.17 5.53
C ARG A 153 8.78 -0.89 4.74
N THR A 154 8.19 0.23 5.16
CA THR A 154 8.39 1.54 4.54
C THR A 154 9.85 1.98 4.61
N THR A 155 10.52 1.76 5.74
CA THR A 155 11.94 2.12 5.91
C THR A 155 12.83 1.37 4.92
N ILE A 156 12.61 0.06 4.77
CA ILE A 156 13.40 -0.78 3.85
C ILE A 156 13.08 -0.44 2.39
N ALA A 157 11.82 -0.14 2.07
CA ALA A 157 11.42 0.29 0.74
C ALA A 157 12.10 1.62 0.33
N VAL A 158 12.18 2.59 1.24
CA VAL A 158 12.88 3.87 1.00
C VAL A 158 14.38 3.66 0.75
N GLN A 159 15.00 2.68 1.40
CA GLN A 159 16.40 2.34 1.14
C GLN A 159 16.61 1.69 -0.24
N ALA A 160 15.61 0.98 -0.76
CA ALA A 160 15.69 0.30 -2.05
C ALA A 160 15.32 1.20 -3.25
N LEU A 161 14.33 2.09 -3.07
CA LEU A 161 13.67 2.83 -4.16
C LEU A 161 13.73 4.37 -3.97
N ASP A 162 14.49 4.86 -2.99
CA ASP A 162 14.56 6.27 -2.62
C ASP A 162 13.19 6.88 -2.25
N SER A 163 12.99 8.16 -2.56
CA SER A 163 11.72 8.87 -2.39
C SER A 163 10.56 8.26 -3.18
N MET A 164 10.83 7.47 -4.22
CA MET A 164 9.79 6.82 -5.02
C MET A 164 9.03 5.77 -4.20
N ALA A 165 9.68 5.12 -3.23
CA ALA A 165 9.01 4.19 -2.33
C ALA A 165 7.89 4.86 -1.52
N LEU A 166 8.01 6.14 -1.16
CA LEU A 166 6.96 6.84 -0.42
C LEU A 166 5.68 6.99 -1.24
N LEU A 167 5.81 7.21 -2.55
CA LEU A 167 4.68 7.29 -3.47
C LEU A 167 3.99 5.93 -3.58
N LEU A 168 4.76 4.85 -3.83
CA LEU A 168 4.24 3.49 -3.93
C LEU A 168 3.63 2.99 -2.62
N MET A 169 4.16 3.44 -1.48
CA MET A 169 3.67 3.10 -0.14
C MET A 169 2.54 4.01 0.37
N GLY A 170 2.02 4.94 -0.45
CA GLY A 170 0.98 5.89 -0.01
C GLY A 170 -0.25 5.20 0.59
N GLY A 171 -0.69 4.08 -0.01
CA GLY A 171 -1.79 3.27 0.52
C GLY A 171 -1.50 2.69 1.91
N THR A 172 -0.26 2.26 2.15
CA THR A 172 0.18 1.76 3.47
C THR A 172 0.11 2.86 4.53
N LEU A 173 0.51 4.09 4.21
CA LEU A 173 0.48 5.21 5.16
C LEU A 173 -0.95 5.58 5.56
N ILE A 174 -1.89 5.54 4.60
CA ILE A 174 -3.30 5.75 4.87
C ILE A 174 -3.84 4.63 5.77
N ALA A 175 -3.57 3.37 5.44
CA ALA A 175 -4.01 2.23 6.24
C ALA A 175 -3.47 2.32 7.68
N MET A 176 -2.18 2.61 7.85
CA MET A 176 -1.52 2.81 9.14
C MET A 176 -2.18 3.94 9.95
N SER A 177 -2.56 5.04 9.30
CA SER A 177 -3.28 6.14 9.96
C SER A 177 -4.64 5.69 10.52
N VAL A 178 -5.38 4.87 9.76
CA VAL A 178 -6.65 4.29 10.23
C VAL A 178 -6.42 3.31 11.38
N GLU A 179 -5.38 2.46 11.30
CA GLU A 179 -5.02 1.53 12.39
C GLU A 179 -4.70 2.25 13.70
N VAL A 180 -3.98 3.38 13.65
CA VAL A 180 -3.73 4.22 14.83
C VAL A 180 -5.04 4.71 15.44
N VAL A 181 -5.98 5.19 14.62
CA VAL A 181 -7.31 5.62 15.10
C VAL A 181 -8.07 4.45 15.74
N LEU A 182 -8.07 3.27 15.11
CA LEU A 182 -8.70 2.08 15.67
C LEU A 182 -8.08 1.68 17.02
N LEU A 183 -6.76 1.75 17.14
CA LEU A 183 -6.05 1.47 18.39
C LEU A 183 -6.46 2.45 19.50
N LEU A 184 -6.55 3.74 19.20
CA LEU A 184 -7.02 4.75 20.15
C LEU A 184 -8.45 4.49 20.60
N VAL A 185 -9.36 4.15 19.68
CA VAL A 185 -10.74 3.76 20.01
C VAL A 185 -10.76 2.53 20.90
N LEU A 186 -9.97 1.51 20.59
CA LEU A 186 -9.90 0.26 21.36
C LEU A 186 -9.36 0.47 22.79
N ILE A 187 -8.41 1.38 22.97
CA ILE A 187 -7.82 1.67 24.29
C ILE A 187 -8.77 2.54 25.14
N THR A 188 -9.46 3.51 24.53
CA THR A 188 -10.29 4.50 25.25
C THR A 188 -11.70 4.02 25.59
N LYS A 189 -12.27 3.08 24.81
CA LYS A 189 -13.66 2.63 25.03
C LYS A 189 -13.77 1.61 26.16
N ASP A 190 -14.90 1.68 26.87
CA ASP A 190 -15.23 0.74 27.93
C ASP A 190 -15.42 -0.70 27.38
N LYS A 191 -14.74 -1.65 28.02
CA LYS A 191 -14.69 -3.07 27.66
C LYS A 191 -15.62 -3.92 28.54
N SER A 192 -16.47 -3.29 29.36
CA SER A 192 -17.44 -3.97 30.24
C SER A 192 -18.33 -5.00 29.51
N ALA A 193 -18.66 -4.75 28.25
CA ALA A 193 -19.43 -5.67 27.39
C ALA A 193 -18.75 -7.03 27.14
N PHE A 194 -17.44 -7.15 27.38
CA PHE A 194 -16.68 -8.39 27.19
C PHE A 194 -16.51 -9.21 28.49
N LYS A 195 -16.57 -8.55 29.67
CA LYS A 195 -16.43 -9.20 30.98
C LYS A 195 -17.60 -10.13 31.33
N GLN A 196 -18.78 -9.88 30.76
CA GLN A 196 -19.98 -10.70 30.99
C GLN A 196 -19.88 -12.13 30.43
N PHE A 197 -18.82 -12.44 29.66
CA PHE A 197 -18.55 -13.77 29.10
C PHE A 197 -17.30 -14.43 29.71
N GLU A 198 -16.71 -13.84 30.75
CA GLU A 198 -15.70 -14.48 31.58
C GLU A 198 -16.46 -15.42 32.55
N ALA A 199 -16.48 -16.72 32.23
CA ALA A 199 -17.03 -17.78 33.07
C ALA A 199 -15.93 -18.45 33.90
#